data_AF-A0A9P9N3G6-F1
#
_entry.id   AF-A0A9P9N3G6-F1
#
_cell.length_a   1.000
_cell.length_b   1.000
_cell.length_c   1.000
_cell.angle_alpha   90.00
_cell.angle_beta   90.00
_cell.angle_gamma   90.00
#
_symmetry.space_group_name_H-M   'P 1'
#
loop_
_entity.id
_entity.type
_entity.pdbx_description
1 polymer ?
#
loop_
_entity_poly.entity_id
_entity_poly.type
_entity_poly.pdbx_seq_one_letter_code
_entity_poly.pdbx_strand_id
1 'polypeptide(L)'
;MRRKAAVTSLLIFALSIISTTFVLLTLTSKRWSIQKYYLNKEGDLGFGAGWVNPICHANKSPFYRCEPPVLNISSNVAQCNIPNCQFYKPYGRNKTSCRLAVETKDAEPNSVTNAGEQECQDVHYTGNLQIAASVFITLGLILLIPLTLANFLLGVESPKHETHTPAAAAISAEEAGTESKTTAHTTRSPNGHRTPISKKLSSWTPHLVFVLLVFLYIGVILQILAQFFGVISMTIIATPTQDQAVQSNVDNLGATPWIIDKALSTYATVAWTSALACAGLVGLVYRTPRFTKLI
;
A
#
# COMPACT_ATOMS: atom_id res chain seq x y z
N MET A 1 18.82 -0.41 25.60
CA MET A 1 17.79 -1.18 24.84
C MET A 1 16.55 -0.36 24.51
N ARG A 2 16.05 0.53 25.39
CA ARG A 2 14.83 1.35 25.15
C ARG A 2 14.90 2.25 23.91
N ARG A 3 16.05 2.87 23.62
CA ARG A 3 16.25 3.68 22.39
C ARG A 3 16.08 2.88 21.09
N LYS A 4 16.48 1.60 21.08
CA LYS A 4 16.28 0.72 19.91
C LYS A 4 14.79 0.40 19.71
N ALA A 5 14.06 0.12 20.78
CA ALA A 5 12.61 -0.14 20.71
C ALA A 5 11.81 1.10 20.25
N ALA A 6 12.17 2.30 20.72
CA ALA A 6 11.55 3.55 20.26
C ALA A 6 11.80 3.81 18.77
N VAL A 7 13.04 3.62 18.30
CA VAL A 7 13.38 3.77 16.88
C VAL A 7 12.64 2.73 16.02
N THR A 8 12.57 1.47 16.44
CA THR A 8 11.82 0.45 15.71
C THR A 8 10.32 0.75 15.69
N SER A 9 9.74 1.22 16.81
CA SER A 9 8.33 1.62 16.87
C SER A 9 8.01 2.79 15.94
N LEU A 10 8.92 3.76 15.83
CA LEU A 10 8.78 4.90 14.92
C LEU A 10 8.89 4.47 13.45
N LEU A 11 9.80 3.53 13.14
CA LEU A 11 9.92 2.95 11.81
C LEU A 11 8.65 2.20 11.40
N ILE A 12 8.09 1.37 12.29
CA ILE A 12 6.81 0.67 12.05
C ILE A 12 5.69 1.68 11.76
N PHE A 13 5.62 2.77 12.54
CA PHE A 13 4.65 3.83 12.33
C PHE A 13 4.82 4.53 10.98
N ALA A 14 6.05 4.88 10.62
CA ALA A 14 6.36 5.49 9.33
C ALA A 14 5.98 4.58 8.16
N LEU A 15 6.30 3.28 8.23
CA LEU A 15 5.90 2.30 7.21
C LEU A 15 4.38 2.18 7.10
N SER A 16 3.66 2.23 8.21
CA SER A 16 2.19 2.20 8.21
C SER A 16 1.58 3.45 7.57
N ILE A 17 2.16 4.64 7.80
CA ILE A 17 1.75 5.89 7.14
C ILE A 17 2.02 5.83 5.65
N ILE A 18 3.21 5.35 5.24
CA ILE A 18 3.58 5.17 3.84
C ILE A 18 2.57 4.23 3.17
N SER A 19 2.32 3.07 3.78
CA SER A 19 1.35 2.09 3.25
C SER A 19 -0.04 2.70 3.07
N THR A 20 -0.54 3.40 4.09
CA THR A 20 -1.87 4.04 4.07
C THR A 20 -1.96 5.14 3.02
N THR A 21 -0.91 5.96 2.91
CA THR A 21 -0.86 7.01 1.88
C THR A 21 -0.90 6.40 0.49
N PHE A 22 -0.07 5.39 0.23
CA PHE A 22 0.02 4.78 -1.10
C PHE A 22 -1.21 3.94 -1.46
N VAL A 23 -1.88 3.29 -0.50
CA VAL A 23 -3.14 2.58 -0.80
C VAL A 23 -4.27 3.56 -1.17
N LEU A 24 -4.32 4.74 -0.53
CA LEU A 24 -5.28 5.80 -0.88
C LEU A 24 -4.93 6.48 -2.21
N LEU A 25 -3.65 6.70 -2.49
CA LEU A 25 -3.19 7.18 -3.80
C LEU A 25 -3.53 6.19 -4.89
N THR A 26 -3.41 4.88 -4.63
CA THR A 26 -3.81 3.85 -5.59
C THR A 26 -5.32 3.88 -5.83
N LEU A 27 -6.12 3.92 -4.76
CA LEU A 27 -7.58 3.99 -4.83
C LEU A 27 -8.10 5.20 -5.61
N THR A 28 -7.52 6.38 -5.40
CA THR A 28 -7.99 7.65 -6.00
C THR A 28 -7.36 7.98 -7.34
N SER A 29 -6.32 7.25 -7.76
CA SER A 29 -5.61 7.54 -9.00
C SER A 29 -6.40 7.11 -10.24
N LYS A 30 -6.40 7.98 -11.25
CA LYS A 30 -6.86 7.67 -12.61
C LYS A 30 -5.84 6.87 -13.43
N ARG A 31 -4.60 6.76 -12.95
CA ARG A 31 -3.43 6.26 -13.68
C ARG A 31 -3.12 4.80 -13.36
N TRP A 32 -4.12 3.92 -13.50
CA TRP A 32 -3.90 2.47 -13.35
C TRP A 32 -3.39 1.86 -14.65
N SER A 33 -4.01 2.24 -15.76
CA SER A 33 -3.57 1.90 -17.10
C SER A 33 -3.68 3.12 -18.01
N ILE A 34 -2.84 3.13 -19.03
CA ILE A 34 -2.76 4.19 -20.04
C ILE A 34 -2.77 3.56 -21.42
N GLN A 35 -3.50 4.18 -22.34
CA GLN A 35 -3.45 3.87 -23.75
C GLN A 35 -2.90 5.08 -24.49
N LYS A 36 -1.87 4.88 -25.31
CA LYS A 36 -1.23 5.95 -26.06
C LYS A 36 -1.71 5.91 -27.51
N TYR A 37 -1.97 7.08 -28.05
CA TYR A 37 -2.46 7.24 -29.42
C TYR A 37 -1.44 8.02 -30.24
N TYR A 38 -1.25 7.60 -31.48
CA TYR A 38 -0.27 8.08 -32.42
C TYR A 38 -0.97 8.41 -33.74
N LEU A 39 -0.48 9.42 -34.44
CA LEU A 39 -0.95 9.71 -35.78
C LEU A 39 -0.33 8.68 -36.73
N ASN A 40 -1.17 7.92 -37.43
CA ASN A 40 -0.74 7.06 -38.53
C ASN A 40 -0.71 7.93 -39.79
N LYS A 41 0.49 8.22 -40.32
CA LYS A 41 0.62 8.99 -41.57
C LYS A 41 0.53 8.03 -42.76
N GLU A 42 -0.09 8.46 -43.84
CA GLU A 42 -0.12 7.69 -45.09
C GLU A 42 1.31 7.29 -45.49
N GLY A 43 1.55 5.98 -45.61
CA GLY A 43 2.86 5.41 -45.96
C GLY A 43 3.70 4.88 -44.79
N ASP A 44 3.30 5.10 -43.54
CA ASP A 44 3.93 4.42 -42.40
C ASP A 44 3.57 2.93 -42.43
N LEU A 45 4.57 2.05 -42.23
CA LEU A 45 4.35 0.62 -42.08
C LEU A 45 3.44 0.40 -40.88
N GLY A 46 2.16 0.13 -41.17
CA GLY A 46 1.06 0.19 -40.21
C GLY A 46 1.09 -0.90 -39.14
N PHE A 47 2.06 -0.85 -38.22
CA PHE A 47 2.14 -1.68 -37.02
C PHE A 47 2.98 -1.01 -35.91
N GLY A 48 3.07 0.33 -35.92
CA GLY A 48 3.75 1.08 -34.87
C GLY A 48 5.28 1.13 -34.95
N ALA A 49 5.87 0.71 -36.08
CA ALA A 49 7.32 0.75 -36.31
C ALA A 49 7.92 2.18 -36.28
N GLY A 50 7.09 3.23 -36.46
CA GLY A 50 7.49 4.64 -36.43
C GLY A 50 6.95 5.45 -35.23
N TRP A 51 6.34 4.81 -34.23
CA TRP A 51 5.65 5.52 -33.13
C TRP A 51 6.63 6.07 -32.08
N VAL A 52 7.04 7.32 -32.25
CA VAL A 52 7.96 7.99 -31.31
C VAL A 52 7.21 8.85 -30.28
N ASN A 53 6.33 9.75 -30.74
CA ASN A 53 5.62 10.71 -29.88
C ASN A 53 4.11 10.50 -29.94
N PRO A 54 3.44 10.18 -28.81
CA PRO A 54 2.00 10.07 -28.79
C PRO A 54 1.36 11.46 -28.90
N ILE A 55 0.29 11.57 -29.69
CA ILE A 55 -0.47 12.83 -29.84
C ILE A 55 -1.46 13.03 -28.69
N CYS A 56 -1.89 11.96 -28.04
CA CYS A 56 -2.76 11.98 -26.87
C CYS A 56 -2.70 10.65 -26.11
N HIS A 57 -3.27 10.62 -24.91
CA HIS A 57 -3.33 9.40 -24.09
C HIS A 57 -4.63 9.33 -23.29
N ALA A 58 -5.26 8.16 -23.27
CA ALA A 58 -6.42 7.88 -22.43
C ALA A 58 -5.97 7.14 -21.17
N ASN A 59 -6.59 7.47 -20.03
CA ASN A 59 -6.33 6.79 -18.77
C ASN A 59 -7.56 5.99 -18.34
N LYS A 60 -7.32 4.92 -17.60
CA LYS A 60 -8.36 4.04 -17.08
C LYS A 60 -7.98 3.53 -15.70
N SER A 61 -8.97 3.45 -14.82
CA SER A 61 -8.90 2.91 -13.46
C SER A 61 -10.21 2.23 -13.08
N PRO A 62 -10.29 1.53 -11.93
CA PRO A 62 -11.54 0.90 -11.53
C PRO A 62 -12.68 1.90 -11.30
N PHE A 63 -12.32 3.16 -11.03
CA PHE A 63 -13.23 4.24 -10.68
C PHE A 63 -13.32 5.33 -11.74
N TYR A 64 -12.53 5.25 -12.81
CA TYR A 64 -12.38 6.31 -13.81
C TYR A 64 -12.19 5.73 -15.21
N ARG A 65 -12.88 6.29 -16.19
CA ARG A 65 -12.74 5.90 -17.60
C ARG A 65 -12.74 7.13 -18.50
N CYS A 66 -11.98 7.05 -19.57
CA CYS A 66 -12.03 7.96 -20.70
C CYS A 66 -12.63 7.25 -21.92
N GLU A 67 -13.38 8.01 -22.73
CA GLU A 67 -13.81 7.59 -24.06
C GLU A 67 -12.61 7.50 -25.03
N PRO A 68 -12.76 6.77 -26.15
CA PRO A 68 -11.81 6.84 -27.25
C PRO A 68 -11.64 8.27 -27.75
N PRO A 69 -10.43 8.66 -28.18
CA PRO A 69 -10.18 9.99 -28.70
C PRO A 69 -10.87 10.22 -30.04
N VAL A 70 -11.21 11.49 -30.28
CA VAL A 70 -11.67 11.99 -31.58
C VAL A 70 -10.53 12.79 -32.21
N LEU A 71 -10.18 12.45 -33.45
CA LEU A 71 -9.18 13.18 -34.23
C LEU A 71 -9.85 14.29 -35.04
N ASN A 72 -9.42 15.53 -34.80
CA ASN A 72 -9.77 16.68 -35.62
C ASN A 72 -8.55 17.11 -36.41
N ILE A 73 -8.61 16.95 -37.74
CA ILE A 73 -7.56 17.43 -38.65
C ILE A 73 -8.05 18.75 -39.25
N SER A 74 -7.52 19.88 -38.77
CA SER A 74 -7.77 21.19 -39.34
C SER A 74 -6.44 21.78 -39.83
N SER A 75 -6.39 22.22 -41.08
CA SER A 75 -5.31 23.08 -41.58
C SER A 75 -3.89 22.50 -41.36
N ASN A 76 -3.71 21.19 -41.60
CA ASN A 76 -2.45 20.42 -41.36
C ASN A 76 -2.02 20.25 -39.89
N VAL A 77 -2.84 20.66 -38.92
CA VAL A 77 -2.63 20.36 -37.49
C VAL A 77 -3.60 19.26 -37.09
N ALA A 78 -3.04 18.10 -36.72
CA ALA A 78 -3.81 17.01 -36.14
C ALA A 78 -3.96 17.25 -34.64
N GLN A 79 -5.19 17.55 -34.20
CA GLN A 79 -5.52 17.67 -32.79
C GLN A 79 -6.30 16.43 -32.35
N CYS A 80 -5.77 15.73 -31.34
CA CYS A 80 -6.46 14.64 -30.69
C CYS A 80 -7.12 15.14 -29.40
N ASN A 81 -8.44 15.05 -29.31
CA ASN A 81 -9.20 15.38 -28.12
C ASN A 81 -9.88 14.15 -27.56
N ILE A 82 -9.86 14.00 -26.23
CA ILE A 82 -10.59 12.95 -25.53
C ILE A 82 -11.85 13.60 -24.97
N PRO A 83 -13.02 13.38 -25.59
CA PRO A 83 -14.20 14.21 -25.37
C PRO A 83 -14.76 14.05 -23.95
N ASN A 84 -14.81 12.81 -23.43
CA ASN A 84 -15.39 12.53 -22.12
C ASN A 84 -14.47 11.65 -21.27
N CYS A 85 -14.07 12.17 -20.11
CA CYS A 85 -13.48 11.35 -19.06
C CYS A 85 -14.18 11.64 -17.74
N GLN A 86 -14.66 10.61 -17.05
CA GLN A 86 -15.37 10.80 -15.80
C GLN A 86 -15.04 9.71 -14.78
N PHE A 87 -15.17 10.09 -13.52
CA PHE A 87 -15.26 9.12 -12.44
C PHE A 87 -16.65 8.49 -12.45
N TYR A 88 -16.73 7.21 -12.12
CA TYR A 88 -18.00 6.59 -11.80
C TYR A 88 -18.58 7.26 -10.55
N LYS A 89 -19.92 7.28 -10.44
CA LYS A 89 -20.59 7.97 -9.34
C LYS A 89 -20.30 7.23 -8.04
N PRO A 90 -20.03 7.90 -6.91
CA PRO A 90 -19.72 7.21 -5.66
C PRO A 90 -20.89 6.38 -5.09
N TYR A 91 -22.11 6.61 -5.57
CA TYR A 91 -23.31 5.89 -5.16
C TYR A 91 -24.31 5.72 -6.31
N GLY A 92 -25.22 4.76 -6.14
CA GLY A 92 -26.32 4.48 -7.05
C GLY A 92 -26.21 3.11 -7.71
N ARG A 93 -27.35 2.41 -7.80
CA ARG A 93 -27.44 1.08 -8.43
C ARG A 93 -26.89 1.15 -9.86
N ASN A 94 -25.88 0.33 -10.14
CA ASN A 94 -25.17 0.25 -11.42
C ASN A 94 -24.55 1.59 -11.86
N LYS A 95 -24.11 2.45 -10.93
CA LYS A 95 -23.47 3.74 -11.28
C LYS A 95 -22.08 3.92 -10.67
N THR A 96 -21.67 3.00 -9.79
CA THR A 96 -20.42 3.04 -9.01
C THR A 96 -19.21 2.50 -9.74
N SER A 97 -19.42 1.95 -10.92
CA SER A 97 -18.42 1.23 -11.69
C SER A 97 -18.98 0.94 -13.09
N CYS A 98 -18.20 0.23 -13.91
CA CYS A 98 -18.52 -0.17 -15.28
C CYS A 98 -19.94 -0.77 -15.40
N ARG A 99 -20.70 -0.37 -16.44
CA ARG A 99 -22.02 -0.93 -16.75
C ARG A 99 -21.96 -1.77 -18.01
N LEU A 100 -22.85 -2.75 -18.11
CA LEU A 100 -23.00 -3.52 -19.34
C LEU A 100 -23.84 -2.71 -20.33
N ALA A 101 -23.52 -2.79 -21.63
CA ALA A 101 -24.31 -2.16 -22.70
C ALA A 101 -25.80 -2.60 -22.66
N VAL A 102 -26.06 -3.86 -22.29
CA VAL A 102 -27.41 -4.40 -22.10
C VAL A 102 -28.19 -3.72 -20.96
N GLU A 103 -27.50 -3.18 -19.95
CA GLU A 103 -28.13 -2.49 -18.82
C GLU A 103 -28.43 -1.01 -19.09
N THR A 104 -27.64 -0.39 -19.96
CA THR A 104 -27.79 1.02 -20.33
C THR A 104 -28.70 1.21 -21.53
N LYS A 105 -29.02 0.14 -22.27
CA LYS A 105 -29.69 0.20 -23.59
C LYS A 105 -28.93 1.05 -24.62
N ASP A 106 -27.67 1.35 -24.32
CA ASP A 106 -26.78 2.08 -25.21
C ASP A 106 -26.13 1.08 -26.15
N ALA A 107 -26.20 1.36 -27.45
CA ALA A 107 -25.70 0.48 -28.50
C ALA A 107 -24.16 0.47 -28.61
N GLU A 108 -23.46 1.36 -27.90
CA GLU A 108 -22.01 1.47 -27.98
C GLU A 108 -21.32 0.75 -26.80
N PRO A 109 -20.66 -0.39 -27.06
CA PRO A 109 -19.95 -1.17 -26.03
C PRO A 109 -18.69 -0.47 -25.50
N ASN A 110 -18.27 0.66 -26.11
CA ASN A 110 -17.03 1.38 -25.80
C ASN A 110 -17.24 2.81 -25.26
N SER A 111 -18.44 3.15 -24.76
CA SER A 111 -18.71 4.47 -24.15
C SER A 111 -18.04 4.64 -22.77
N VAL A 112 -18.03 5.86 -22.19
CA VAL A 112 -17.47 6.05 -20.83
C VAL A 112 -18.22 5.25 -19.76
N THR A 113 -19.47 4.86 -20.03
CA THR A 113 -20.31 4.10 -19.10
C THR A 113 -20.35 2.61 -19.38
N ASN A 114 -20.00 2.17 -20.58
CA ASN A 114 -20.14 0.78 -21.00
C ASN A 114 -18.79 0.12 -21.29
N ALA A 115 -18.67 -1.16 -20.94
CA ALA A 115 -17.60 -2.02 -21.43
C ALA A 115 -18.10 -3.43 -21.72
N GLY A 116 -17.21 -4.27 -22.25
CA GLY A 116 -17.44 -5.71 -22.34
C GLY A 116 -17.73 -6.34 -20.97
N GLU A 117 -18.52 -7.41 -20.97
CA GLU A 117 -19.02 -8.04 -19.74
C GLU A 117 -17.90 -8.54 -18.82
N GLN A 118 -16.93 -9.25 -19.39
CA GLN A 118 -15.76 -9.74 -18.67
C GLN A 118 -14.93 -8.57 -18.10
N GLU A 119 -14.71 -7.53 -18.90
CA GLU A 119 -13.94 -6.36 -18.48
C GLU A 119 -14.63 -5.65 -17.29
N CYS A 120 -15.95 -5.46 -17.36
CA CYS A 120 -16.70 -4.86 -16.26
C CYS A 120 -16.56 -5.70 -14.99
N GLN A 121 -16.78 -7.03 -15.05
CA GLN A 121 -16.69 -7.90 -13.88
C GLN A 121 -15.33 -7.80 -13.19
N ASP A 122 -14.24 -7.89 -13.95
CA ASP A 122 -12.89 -7.86 -13.38
C ASP A 122 -12.51 -6.46 -12.85
N VAL A 123 -13.04 -5.39 -13.47
CA VAL A 123 -12.93 -4.02 -12.94
C VAL A 123 -13.68 -3.86 -11.61
N HIS A 124 -14.89 -4.44 -11.47
CA HIS A 124 -15.65 -4.44 -10.21
C HIS A 124 -14.89 -5.18 -9.10
N TYR A 125 -14.37 -6.37 -9.39
CA TYR A 125 -13.57 -7.13 -8.43
C TYR A 125 -12.34 -6.34 -8.00
N THR A 126 -11.59 -5.80 -8.96
CA THR A 126 -10.42 -4.96 -8.70
C THR A 126 -10.75 -3.77 -7.79
N GLY A 127 -11.80 -3.02 -8.13
CA GLY A 127 -12.22 -1.85 -7.35
C GLY A 127 -12.64 -2.20 -5.93
N ASN A 128 -13.46 -3.23 -5.76
CA ASN A 128 -13.92 -3.67 -4.44
C ASN A 128 -12.77 -4.19 -3.57
N LEU A 129 -11.84 -4.96 -4.16
CA LEU A 129 -10.63 -5.42 -3.47
C LEU A 129 -9.74 -4.23 -3.06
N GLN A 130 -9.60 -3.21 -3.91
CA GLN A 130 -8.84 -2.00 -3.60
C GLN A 130 -9.48 -1.21 -2.44
N ILE A 131 -10.80 -1.07 -2.43
CA ILE A 131 -11.54 -0.43 -1.33
C ILE A 131 -11.31 -1.23 -0.04
N ALA A 132 -11.52 -2.54 -0.07
CA ALA A 132 -11.33 -3.40 1.09
C ALA A 132 -9.89 -3.33 1.63
N ALA A 133 -8.89 -3.40 0.74
CA ALA A 133 -7.48 -3.24 1.10
C ALA A 133 -7.21 -1.90 1.79
N SER A 134 -7.77 -0.81 1.27
CA SER A 134 -7.62 0.53 1.88
C SER A 134 -8.22 0.58 3.29
N VAL A 135 -9.38 -0.04 3.52
CA VAL A 135 -10.03 -0.10 4.84
C VAL A 135 -9.16 -0.89 5.82
N PHE A 136 -8.73 -2.10 5.45
CA PHE A 136 -7.94 -2.95 6.34
C PHE A 136 -6.57 -2.35 6.68
N ILE A 137 -5.86 -1.76 5.70
CA ILE A 137 -4.58 -1.08 5.95
C ILE A 137 -4.78 0.15 6.84
N THR A 138 -5.83 0.94 6.61
CA THR A 138 -6.14 2.13 7.43
C THR A 138 -6.52 1.75 8.87
N LEU A 139 -7.33 0.70 9.05
CA LEU A 139 -7.63 0.15 10.38
C LEU A 139 -6.37 -0.34 11.09
N GLY A 140 -5.44 -0.95 10.35
CA GLY A 140 -4.11 -1.30 10.86
C GLY A 140 -3.35 -0.08 11.39
N LEU A 141 -3.31 1.03 10.64
CA LEU A 141 -2.72 2.28 11.12
C LEU A 141 -3.40 2.79 12.39
N ILE A 142 -4.75 2.79 12.44
CA ILE A 142 -5.51 3.26 13.60
C ILE A 142 -5.17 2.44 14.85
N LEU A 143 -5.08 1.11 14.72
CA LEU A 143 -4.68 0.22 15.82
C LEU A 143 -3.21 0.42 16.23
N LEU A 144 -2.36 0.85 15.31
CA LEU A 144 -0.94 1.08 15.59
C LEU A 144 -0.71 2.37 16.42
N ILE A 145 -1.57 3.38 16.31
CA ILE A 145 -1.47 4.65 17.08
C ILE A 145 -1.38 4.43 18.61
N PRO A 146 -2.29 3.70 19.28
CA PRO A 146 -2.18 3.49 20.72
C PRO A 146 -0.93 2.68 21.11
N LEU A 147 -0.50 1.73 20.27
CA LEU A 147 0.72 0.93 20.50
C LEU A 147 1.99 1.79 20.44
N THR A 148 2.09 2.68 19.45
CA THR A 148 3.24 3.58 19.29
C THR A 148 3.27 4.63 20.39
N LEU A 149 2.11 5.19 20.76
CA LEU A 149 1.98 6.12 21.87
C LEU A 149 2.40 5.50 23.21
N ALA A 150 1.92 4.28 23.51
CA ALA A 150 2.30 3.57 24.72
C ALA A 150 3.82 3.29 24.79
N ASN A 151 4.43 2.87 23.67
CA ASN A 151 5.88 2.67 23.60
C ASN A 151 6.68 3.96 23.78
N PHE A 152 6.18 5.08 23.25
CA PHE A 152 6.83 6.38 23.39
C PHE A 152 6.75 6.87 24.84
N LEU A 153 5.57 6.84 25.45
CA LEU A 153 5.35 7.26 26.84
C LEU A 153 6.17 6.42 27.84
N LEU A 154 6.21 5.09 27.67
CA LEU A 154 7.02 4.19 28.51
C LEU A 154 8.52 4.29 28.23
N GLY A 155 8.91 4.83 27.07
CA GLY A 155 10.29 5.04 26.65
C GLY A 155 10.92 6.33 27.18
N VAL A 156 10.10 7.32 27.56
CA VAL A 156 10.49 8.69 27.96
C VAL A 156 10.65 8.86 29.48
N GLU A 157 10.42 7.82 30.30
CA GLU A 157 10.77 7.88 31.73
C GLU A 157 12.26 8.18 31.91
N SER A 158 12.52 9.42 32.36
CA SER A 158 13.83 10.03 32.62
C SER A 158 14.70 9.11 33.50
N PRO A 159 16.02 9.05 33.29
CA PRO A 159 16.90 8.37 34.22
C PRO A 159 16.69 9.00 35.59
N LYS A 160 16.11 8.23 36.53
CA LYS A 160 16.09 8.64 37.93
C LYS A 160 17.53 8.85 38.34
N HIS A 161 17.90 10.11 38.59
CA HIS A 161 19.15 10.45 39.23
C HIS A 161 19.09 9.80 40.61
N GLU A 162 19.86 8.73 40.81
CA GLU A 162 20.12 8.20 42.15
C GLU A 162 20.94 9.27 42.87
N THR A 163 20.27 10.06 43.69
CA THR A 163 20.91 10.96 44.65
C THR A 163 21.54 10.09 45.73
N HIS A 164 22.80 9.68 45.54
CA HIS A 164 23.61 9.14 46.62
C HIS A 164 23.70 10.18 47.73
N THR A 165 23.03 9.93 48.83
CA THR A 165 23.14 10.67 50.09
C THR A 165 24.34 10.10 50.85
N PRO A 166 25.45 10.83 51.08
CA PRO A 166 26.52 10.35 51.94
C PRO A 166 26.40 11.05 53.30
N ALA A 167 25.66 10.44 54.22
CA ALA A 167 25.69 10.88 55.61
C ALA A 167 25.24 9.74 56.54
N ALA A 168 26.22 9.05 57.13
CA ALA A 168 26.24 8.53 58.51
C ALA A 168 27.07 7.24 58.59
N ALA A 169 28.34 7.38 59.01
CA ALA A 169 29.00 6.49 59.97
C ALA A 169 30.42 7.00 60.20
N ALA A 170 30.55 7.89 61.18
CA ALA A 170 31.84 8.31 61.71
C ALA A 170 32.15 7.46 62.97
N ILE A 171 33.39 6.99 63.05
CA ILE A 171 34.20 6.74 64.25
C ILE A 171 33.97 5.42 65.02
N SER A 172 34.96 4.51 64.98
CA SER A 172 35.81 4.15 66.15
C SER A 172 36.81 3.00 65.88
N ALA A 173 38.09 3.35 66.05
CA ALA A 173 39.25 2.61 66.61
C ALA A 173 39.49 1.10 66.34
N GLU A 174 40.55 0.84 65.55
CA GLU A 174 41.84 0.22 65.94
C GLU A 174 41.88 -1.04 66.85
N GLU A 175 42.27 -2.20 66.28
CA GLU A 175 43.47 -2.98 66.70
C GLU A 175 43.75 -4.22 65.82
N ALA A 176 45.02 -4.30 65.39
CA ALA A 176 45.92 -5.46 65.19
C ALA A 176 45.48 -6.77 64.50
N GLY A 177 46.24 -7.15 63.44
CA GLY A 177 46.65 -8.55 63.23
C GLY A 177 46.62 -9.14 61.81
N THR A 178 47.80 -9.14 61.16
CA THR A 178 48.37 -10.28 60.39
C THR A 178 47.93 -10.55 58.92
N GLU A 179 48.88 -10.25 58.02
CA GLU A 179 49.29 -10.89 56.75
C GLU A 179 48.31 -11.71 55.85
N SER A 180 48.30 -11.34 54.56
CA SER A 180 48.84 -12.14 53.43
C SER A 180 47.93 -12.30 52.20
N LYS A 181 48.52 -11.94 51.05
CA LYS A 181 48.31 -12.46 49.69
C LYS A 181 46.94 -12.31 49.00
N THR A 182 46.92 -11.32 48.11
CA THR A 182 46.65 -11.45 46.67
C THR A 182 45.98 -12.75 46.21
N THR A 183 44.69 -12.69 45.91
CA THR A 183 44.12 -13.36 44.72
C THR A 183 42.84 -12.64 44.33
N ALA A 184 42.96 -11.86 43.26
CA ALA A 184 41.82 -11.35 42.52
C ALA A 184 41.04 -12.54 41.94
N HIS A 185 39.84 -12.79 42.44
CA HIS A 185 38.84 -13.56 41.72
C HIS A 185 37.49 -12.85 41.75
N THR A 186 37.38 -11.89 40.85
CA THR A 186 36.13 -11.39 40.28
C THR A 186 35.34 -12.57 39.73
N THR A 187 34.44 -13.13 40.54
CA THR A 187 33.50 -14.15 40.10
C THR A 187 32.09 -13.57 40.06
N ARG A 188 31.73 -13.22 38.82
CA ARG A 188 30.40 -13.43 38.24
C ARG A 188 29.23 -12.71 38.93
N SER A 189 29.00 -11.50 38.44
CA SER A 189 27.68 -10.87 38.38
C SER A 189 26.61 -11.91 37.99
N PRO A 190 25.51 -12.04 38.75
CA PRO A 190 24.42 -12.91 38.34
C PRO A 190 23.81 -12.30 37.08
N ASN A 191 23.82 -13.11 36.02
CA ASN A 191 23.10 -12.91 34.77
C ASN A 191 21.83 -12.08 35.00
N GLY A 192 21.90 -10.80 34.62
CA GLY A 192 20.74 -9.91 34.57
C GLY A 192 19.67 -10.60 33.74
N HIS A 193 18.68 -11.18 34.42
CA HIS A 193 17.48 -11.68 33.80
C HIS A 193 16.92 -10.53 32.96
N ARG A 194 17.04 -10.66 31.63
CA ARG A 194 16.29 -9.86 30.68
C ARG A 194 14.82 -10.08 31.01
N THR A 195 14.27 -9.24 31.86
CA THR A 195 12.84 -9.22 32.10
C THR A 195 12.21 -8.88 30.76
N PRO A 196 11.43 -9.80 30.17
CA PRO A 196 10.76 -9.50 28.92
C PRO A 196 9.87 -8.29 29.17
N ILE A 197 9.87 -7.36 28.21
CA ILE A 197 9.02 -6.15 28.18
C ILE A 197 7.53 -6.51 28.39
N SER A 198 7.17 -7.79 28.24
CA SER A 198 5.85 -8.36 28.54
C SER A 198 5.35 -8.12 29.96
N LYS A 199 6.21 -7.85 30.96
CA LYS A 199 5.74 -7.58 32.34
C LYS A 199 5.26 -6.14 32.58
N LYS A 200 5.43 -5.22 31.62
CA LYS A 200 4.97 -3.82 31.71
C LYS A 200 3.83 -3.46 30.74
N LEU A 201 3.40 -4.39 29.89
CA LEU A 201 2.34 -4.16 28.90
C LEU A 201 1.03 -4.76 29.42
N SER A 202 -0.06 -3.99 29.29
CA SER A 202 -1.42 -4.41 29.66
C SER A 202 -1.78 -5.75 29.02
N SER A 203 -2.57 -6.58 29.69
CA SER A 203 -3.03 -7.91 29.22
C SER A 203 -3.71 -7.87 27.85
N TRP A 204 -4.18 -6.70 27.42
CA TRP A 204 -4.83 -6.45 26.14
C TRP A 204 -3.86 -6.29 24.96
N THR A 205 -2.61 -5.94 25.21
CA THR A 205 -1.58 -5.73 24.17
C THR A 205 -1.43 -6.90 23.19
N PRO A 206 -1.34 -8.18 23.62
CA PRO A 206 -1.22 -9.30 22.67
C PRO A 206 -2.44 -9.45 21.76
N HIS A 207 -3.64 -9.12 22.23
CA HIS A 207 -4.87 -9.20 21.42
C HIS A 207 -4.89 -8.09 20.38
N LEU A 208 -4.53 -6.87 20.78
CA LEU A 208 -4.41 -5.73 19.88
C LEU A 208 -3.36 -6.00 18.78
N VAL A 209 -2.19 -6.51 19.16
CA VAL A 209 -1.15 -6.92 18.20
C VAL A 209 -1.64 -8.01 17.25
N PHE A 210 -2.39 -9.00 17.74
CA PHE A 210 -2.95 -10.04 16.88
C PHE A 210 -3.95 -9.47 15.87
N VAL A 211 -4.92 -8.65 16.31
CA VAL A 211 -5.91 -8.01 15.42
C VAL A 211 -5.23 -7.09 14.40
N LEU A 212 -4.22 -6.33 14.83
CA LEU A 212 -3.38 -5.50 13.95
C LEU A 212 -2.73 -6.33 12.86
N LEU A 213 -2.09 -7.46 13.21
CA LEU A 213 -1.45 -8.33 12.24
C LEU A 213 -2.47 -8.92 11.26
N VAL A 214 -3.62 -9.37 11.73
CA VAL A 214 -4.70 -9.90 10.89
C VAL A 214 -5.15 -8.85 9.88
N PHE A 215 -5.43 -7.61 10.32
CA PHE A 215 -5.83 -6.55 9.40
C PHE A 215 -4.73 -6.17 8.40
N LEU A 216 -3.47 -6.07 8.82
CA LEU A 216 -2.38 -5.78 7.88
C LEU A 216 -2.19 -6.91 6.86
N TYR A 217 -2.23 -8.18 7.27
CA TYR A 217 -2.08 -9.31 6.34
C TYR A 217 -3.27 -9.43 5.39
N ILE A 218 -4.50 -9.30 5.87
CA ILE A 218 -5.69 -9.28 5.02
C ILE A 218 -5.58 -8.11 4.03
N GLY A 219 -5.21 -6.91 4.50
CA GLY A 219 -4.99 -5.74 3.65
C GLY A 219 -3.94 -5.98 2.56
N VAL A 220 -2.80 -6.60 2.89
CA VAL A 220 -1.76 -6.98 1.92
C VAL A 220 -2.29 -7.95 0.87
N ILE A 221 -2.97 -9.02 1.29
CA ILE A 221 -3.52 -10.03 0.37
C ILE A 221 -4.52 -9.38 -0.57
N LEU A 222 -5.46 -8.59 -0.05
CA LEU A 222 -6.45 -7.88 -0.85
C LEU A 222 -5.80 -6.88 -1.82
N GLN A 223 -4.74 -6.17 -1.41
CA GLN A 223 -4.02 -5.24 -2.27
C GLN A 223 -3.29 -5.95 -3.41
N ILE A 224 -2.68 -7.12 -3.13
CA ILE A 224 -2.02 -7.95 -4.15
C ILE A 224 -3.06 -8.48 -5.15
N LEU A 225 -4.20 -8.98 -4.66
CA LEU A 225 -5.29 -9.44 -5.52
C LEU A 225 -5.86 -8.29 -6.36
N ALA A 226 -6.07 -7.10 -5.77
CA ALA A 226 -6.49 -5.91 -6.50
C ALA A 226 -5.48 -5.54 -7.61
N GLN A 227 -4.18 -5.59 -7.31
CA GLN A 227 -3.14 -5.35 -8.30
C GLN A 227 -3.17 -6.40 -9.43
N PHE A 228 -3.31 -7.68 -9.09
CA PHE A 228 -3.34 -8.77 -10.06
C PHE A 228 -4.55 -8.69 -10.99
N PHE A 229 -5.77 -8.56 -10.44
CA PHE A 229 -6.98 -8.40 -11.25
C PHE A 229 -7.00 -7.07 -12.01
N GLY A 230 -6.38 -6.02 -11.46
CA GLY A 230 -6.20 -4.74 -12.16
C GLY A 230 -5.34 -4.88 -13.42
N VAL A 231 -4.26 -5.66 -13.37
CA VAL A 231 -3.43 -5.96 -14.55
C VAL A 231 -4.24 -6.73 -15.58
N ILE A 232 -4.89 -7.83 -15.18
CA ILE A 232 -5.65 -8.68 -16.13
C ILE A 232 -6.76 -7.87 -16.80
N SER A 233 -7.60 -7.20 -16.02
CA SER A 233 -8.77 -6.48 -16.51
C SER A 233 -8.42 -5.28 -17.37
N MET A 234 -7.49 -4.44 -16.91
CA MET A 234 -7.25 -3.14 -17.54
C MET A 234 -6.15 -3.16 -18.59
N THR A 235 -5.36 -4.24 -18.69
CA THR A 235 -4.30 -4.34 -19.72
C THR A 235 -4.53 -5.50 -20.67
N ILE A 236 -4.77 -6.71 -20.18
CA ILE A 236 -4.85 -7.91 -21.02
C ILE A 236 -6.22 -7.99 -21.71
N ILE A 237 -7.30 -7.98 -20.91
CA ILE A 237 -8.67 -8.16 -21.43
C ILE A 237 -9.19 -6.89 -22.11
N ALA A 238 -8.81 -5.72 -21.60
CA ALA A 238 -9.22 -4.43 -22.16
C ALA A 238 -8.53 -4.07 -23.49
N THR A 239 -7.50 -4.81 -23.92
CA THR A 239 -6.86 -4.55 -25.21
C THR A 239 -7.82 -4.95 -26.32
N PRO A 240 -8.29 -4.00 -27.16
CA PRO A 240 -9.23 -4.31 -28.23
C PRO A 240 -8.63 -5.36 -29.17
N THR A 241 -9.45 -6.31 -29.59
CA THR A 241 -9.08 -7.25 -30.66
C THR A 241 -8.82 -6.48 -31.95
N GLN A 242 -8.01 -7.04 -32.87
CA GLN A 242 -7.71 -6.38 -34.16
C GLN A 242 -8.99 -5.92 -34.88
N ASP A 243 -10.06 -6.71 -34.82
CA ASP A 243 -11.35 -6.39 -35.45
C ASP A 243 -12.05 -5.17 -34.82
N GLN A 244 -11.87 -4.95 -33.51
CA GLN A 244 -12.42 -3.78 -32.81
C GLN A 244 -11.61 -2.50 -33.06
N ALA A 245 -10.29 -2.63 -33.28
CA ALA A 245 -9.44 -1.50 -33.67
C ALA A 245 -9.75 -1.01 -35.09
N VAL A 246 -10.13 -1.94 -35.99
CA VAL A 246 -10.56 -1.66 -37.38
C VAL A 246 -11.97 -1.05 -37.43
N GLN A 247 -12.84 -1.35 -36.47
CA GLN A 247 -14.19 -0.76 -36.44
C GLN A 247 -14.21 0.69 -35.92
N SER A 248 -13.22 1.11 -35.13
CA SER A 248 -13.02 2.50 -34.70
C SER A 248 -12.25 3.34 -35.72
N ASN A 249 -12.46 3.07 -37.03
CA ASN A 249 -11.83 3.70 -38.18
C ASN A 249 -11.78 5.24 -38.09
N VAL A 250 -10.72 5.71 -37.46
CA VAL A 250 -9.95 6.83 -37.99
C VAL A 250 -8.69 6.16 -38.52
N ASP A 251 -8.63 5.87 -39.82
CA ASP A 251 -7.48 5.22 -40.49
C ASP A 251 -6.13 5.90 -40.18
N ASN A 252 -6.21 7.15 -39.68
CA ASN A 252 -5.11 8.02 -39.28
C ASN A 252 -4.71 7.92 -37.79
N LEU A 253 -5.31 7.05 -36.97
CA LEU A 253 -4.98 6.89 -35.54
C LEU A 253 -4.51 5.47 -35.23
N GLY A 254 -3.27 5.34 -34.75
CA GLY A 254 -2.75 4.14 -34.15
C GLY A 254 -2.87 4.18 -32.62
N ALA A 255 -3.25 3.07 -31.99
CA ALA A 255 -3.32 2.97 -30.52
C ALA A 255 -2.44 1.83 -30.01
N THR A 256 -1.74 2.06 -28.89
CA THR A 256 -1.06 0.96 -28.18
C THR A 256 -2.09 0.06 -27.50
N PRO A 257 -1.72 -1.17 -27.12
CA PRO A 257 -2.46 -1.87 -26.07
C PRO A 257 -2.50 -1.02 -24.79
N TRP A 258 -3.44 -1.35 -23.92
CA TRP A 258 -3.46 -0.75 -22.59
C TRP A 258 -2.24 -1.23 -21.81
N ILE A 259 -1.43 -0.29 -21.32
CA ILE A 259 -0.22 -0.59 -20.55
C ILE A 259 -0.38 -0.16 -19.09
N ILE A 260 0.30 -0.87 -18.20
CA ILE A 260 0.33 -0.59 -16.75
C ILE A 260 0.91 0.82 -16.52
N ASP A 261 0.28 1.61 -15.66
CA ASP A 261 0.77 2.94 -15.26
C ASP A 261 1.03 3.00 -13.73
N LYS A 262 1.39 4.18 -13.22
CA LYS A 262 1.94 4.41 -11.87
C LYS A 262 1.13 3.85 -10.71
N ALA A 263 -0.21 3.88 -10.77
CA ALA A 263 -1.03 3.43 -9.65
C ALA A 263 -0.94 1.91 -9.48
N LEU A 264 -1.05 1.18 -10.59
CA LEU A 264 -1.05 -0.27 -10.62
C LEU A 264 0.36 -0.85 -10.46
N SER A 265 1.39 -0.15 -10.92
CA SER A 265 2.79 -0.55 -10.75
C SER A 265 3.38 -0.04 -9.44
N THR A 266 3.61 1.26 -9.32
CA THR A 266 4.36 1.86 -8.22
C THR A 266 3.53 1.95 -6.94
N TYR A 267 2.33 2.53 -7.00
CA TYR A 267 1.59 2.85 -5.78
C TYR A 267 1.08 1.59 -5.07
N ALA A 268 0.46 0.66 -5.81
CA ALA A 268 0.03 -0.62 -5.27
C ALA A 268 1.21 -1.39 -4.63
N THR A 269 2.35 -1.45 -5.33
CA THR A 269 3.54 -2.17 -4.84
C THR A 269 4.11 -1.55 -3.57
N VAL A 270 4.26 -0.23 -3.53
CA VAL A 270 4.72 0.45 -2.31
C VAL A 270 3.72 0.25 -1.17
N ALA A 271 2.42 0.27 -1.44
CA ALA A 271 1.39 0.08 -0.43
C ALA A 271 1.50 -1.29 0.26
N TRP A 272 1.49 -2.39 -0.51
CA TRP A 272 1.51 -3.73 0.10
C TRP A 272 2.89 -4.12 0.64
N THR A 273 3.99 -3.71 0.02
CA THR A 273 5.35 -4.01 0.52
C THR A 273 5.60 -3.35 1.87
N SER A 274 5.21 -2.09 2.02
CA SER A 274 5.36 -1.36 3.28
C SER A 274 4.43 -1.89 4.38
N ALA A 275 3.18 -2.27 4.05
CA ALA A 275 2.29 -2.94 4.99
C ALA A 275 2.82 -4.32 5.43
N LEU A 276 3.37 -5.11 4.50
CA LEU A 276 3.95 -6.40 4.81
C LEU A 276 5.20 -6.27 5.70
N ALA A 277 6.07 -5.30 5.40
CA ALA A 277 7.21 -4.98 6.24
C ALA A 277 6.79 -4.51 7.64
N CYS A 278 5.75 -3.66 7.71
CA CYS A 278 5.14 -3.23 8.97
C CYS A 278 4.64 -4.43 9.79
N ALA A 279 3.84 -5.32 9.19
CA ALA A 279 3.33 -6.53 9.84
C ALA A 279 4.47 -7.43 10.33
N GLY A 280 5.49 -7.66 9.49
CA GLY A 280 6.67 -8.46 9.87
C GLY A 280 7.41 -7.87 11.06
N LEU A 281 7.66 -6.55 11.07
CA LEU A 281 8.32 -5.87 12.19
C LEU A 281 7.48 -5.90 13.47
N VAL A 282 6.16 -5.70 13.37
CA VAL A 282 5.24 -5.83 14.52
C VAL A 282 5.33 -7.24 15.10
N GLY A 283 5.26 -8.28 14.26
CA GLY A 283 5.38 -9.68 14.69
C GLY A 283 6.71 -9.98 15.39
N LEU A 284 7.81 -9.44 14.88
CA LEU A 284 9.14 -9.59 15.47
C LEU A 284 9.30 -8.86 16.81
N VAL A 285 8.82 -7.60 16.89
CA VAL A 285 8.98 -6.76 18.08
C VAL A 285 8.11 -7.25 19.23
N TYR A 286 6.85 -7.57 18.93
CA TYR A 286 5.88 -7.92 19.97
C TYR A 286 5.82 -9.42 20.28
N ARG A 287 6.50 -10.27 19.50
CA ARG A 287 6.47 -11.75 19.57
C ARG A 287 5.03 -12.25 19.64
N THR A 288 4.46 -12.62 18.51
CA THR A 288 3.13 -13.24 18.45
C THR A 288 2.99 -14.30 19.55
N PRO A 289 1.90 -14.27 20.35
CA PRO A 289 1.72 -15.25 21.41
C PRO A 289 1.78 -16.64 20.79
N ARG A 290 2.70 -17.48 21.26
CA ARG A 290 2.74 -18.88 20.82
C ARG A 290 1.38 -19.49 21.16
N PHE A 291 0.70 -20.03 20.14
CA PHE A 291 -0.61 -20.69 20.22
C PHE A 291 -0.69 -21.91 21.16
N THR A 292 0.34 -22.17 21.97
CA THR A 292 0.46 -23.34 22.85
C THR A 292 -0.37 -23.27 24.13
N LYS A 293 -1.25 -22.26 24.29
CA LYS A 293 -2.11 -22.12 25.47
C LYS A 293 -3.58 -21.81 25.15
N LEU A 294 -4.03 -22.15 23.94
CA LEU A 294 -5.41 -21.94 23.51
C LEU A 294 -6.15 -23.25 23.22
N ILE A 295 -5.62 -24.37 23.70
CA ILE A 295 -6.27 -25.69 23.76
C ILE A 295 -6.19 -26.16 25.20
#